data_AF-A0A7C9RFA2-F1
#
_entry.id   AF-A0A7C9RFA2-F1
#
_cell.length_a   1.000
_cell.length_b   1.000
_cell.length_c   1.000
_cell.angle_alpha   90.00
_cell.angle_beta   90.00
_cell.angle_gamma   90.00
#
_symmetry.space_group_name_H-M   'P 1'
#
loop_
_entity.id
_entity.type
_entity.pdbx_description
1 polymer ?
#
loop_
_entity_poly.entity_id
_entity_poly.type
_entity_poly.pdbx_seq_one_letter_code
_entity_poly.pdbx_strand_id
1 'polypeptide(L)' 'MFRIFQAACMAIALLSAFSASAQATSRIKDLANIEGVRQNQLIGYGLVVGLNGTGDTLNNIPFTKQSLQAMLERMGVN' A
#
# COMPACT_ATOMS: atom_id res chain seq x y z
N MET A 1 25.37 56.66 16.37
CA MET A 1 24.42 56.21 15.31
C MET A 1 24.97 55.05 14.49
N PHE A 2 26.16 55.17 13.87
CA PHE A 2 26.76 54.14 13.02
C PHE A 2 27.01 52.78 13.69
N ARG A 3 27.45 52.77 14.96
CA ARG A 3 27.69 51.53 15.74
C ARG A 3 26.40 50.74 16.06
N ILE A 4 25.29 51.44 16.24
CA ILE A 4 23.97 50.82 16.51
C ILE A 4 23.45 50.16 15.22
N PHE A 5 23.65 50.83 14.08
CA PHE A 5 23.30 50.28 12.77
C PHE A 5 24.10 49.01 12.45
N GLN A 6 25.41 49.02 12.69
CA GLN A 6 26.26 47.84 12.51
C GLN A 6 25.86 46.68 13.43
N ALA A 7 25.54 46.95 14.71
CA ALA A 7 25.07 45.93 15.63
C ALA A 7 23.72 45.33 15.20
N ALA A 8 22.80 46.15 14.68
CA ALA A 8 21.52 45.68 14.14
C ALA A 8 21.72 44.80 12.89
N CYS A 9 22.57 45.22 11.94
CA CYS A 9 22.88 44.40 10.77
C CYS A 9 23.54 43.06 11.14
N MET A 10 24.44 43.06 12.12
CA MET A 10 25.09 41.83 12.59
C MET A 10 24.10 40.90 13.29
N ALA A 11 23.18 41.43 14.08
CA ALA A 11 22.11 40.65 14.72
C ALA A 11 21.16 40.01 13.68
N ILE A 12 20.80 40.76 12.63
CA ILE A 12 19.96 40.24 11.53
C ILE A 12 20.70 39.15 10.75
N ALA A 13 21.98 39.34 10.46
CA ALA A 13 22.80 38.33 9.78
C ALA A 13 22.91 37.04 10.61
N LEU A 14 23.12 37.16 11.92
CA LEU A 14 23.15 36.02 12.83
C LEU A 14 21.80 35.30 12.91
N LEU A 15 20.68 36.02 12.92
CA LEU A 15 19.34 35.40 12.88
C LEU A 15 19.09 34.64 11.57
N SER A 16 19.52 35.21 10.44
CA SER A 16 19.35 34.56 9.13
C SER A 16 20.19 33.28 9.00
N ALA A 17 21.37 33.22 9.63
CA ALA A 17 22.23 32.04 9.64
C ALA A 17 21.63 30.84 10.39
N PHE A 18 20.66 31.07 11.29
CA PHE A 18 19.95 30.03 12.04
C PHE A 18 18.65 29.57 11.36
N SER A 19 18.34 30.07 10.16
CA SER A 19 17.16 29.63 9.41
C SER A 19 17.39 28.23 8.81
N ALA A 20 17.17 27.19 9.61
CA ALA A 20 17.18 25.82 9.13
C ALA A 20 16.00 25.60 8.17
N SER A 21 16.25 24.96 7.02
CA SER A 21 15.19 24.57 6.10
C SER A 21 14.22 23.61 6.79
N ALA A 22 12.93 23.92 6.80
CA ALA A 22 11.92 22.99 7.31
C ALA A 22 11.85 21.76 6.40
N GLN A 23 12.39 20.63 6.86
CA GLN A 23 12.34 19.35 6.16
C GLN A 23 11.01 18.68 6.48
N ALA A 24 10.02 18.86 5.60
CA ALA A 24 8.73 18.17 5.71
C ALA A 24 8.87 16.72 5.21
N THR A 25 9.42 15.84 6.06
CA THR A 25 9.63 14.41 5.73
C THR A 25 8.36 13.57 5.87
N SER A 26 7.37 14.04 6.64
CA SER A 26 6.16 13.27 6.92
C SER A 26 5.26 13.23 5.70
N ARG A 27 5.07 12.05 5.11
CA ARG A 27 4.15 11.87 3.99
C ARG A 27 2.73 11.76 4.54
N ILE A 28 1.75 12.24 3.79
CA ILE A 28 0.33 12.17 4.18
C ILE A 28 -0.08 10.73 4.52
N LYS A 29 0.41 9.73 3.78
CA LYS A 29 0.14 8.30 4.03
C LYS A 29 0.71 7.77 5.36
N ASP A 30 1.67 8.47 5.96
CA ASP A 30 2.26 8.10 7.25
C ASP A 30 1.48 8.73 8.42
N LEU A 31 0.60 9.72 8.14
CA LEU A 31 -0.18 10.48 9.12
C LEU A 31 -1.69 10.25 9.01
N ALA A 32 -2.16 9.69 7.90
CA ALA A 32 -3.57 9.46 7.62
C ALA A 32 -3.83 7.97 7.36
N ASN A 33 -4.89 7.46 7.97
CA ASN A 33 -5.43 6.14 7.64
C ASN A 33 -6.59 6.29 6.66
N ILE A 34 -6.72 5.37 5.72
CA ILE A 34 -7.84 5.39 4.77
C ILE A 34 -9.02 4.70 5.45
N GLU A 35 -10.07 5.47 5.74
CA GLU A 35 -11.32 4.91 6.25
C GLU A 35 -12.01 4.05 5.18
N GLY A 36 -12.62 2.94 5.60
CA GLY A 36 -13.38 2.07 4.70
C GLY A 36 -12.55 1.10 3.86
N VAL A 37 -11.23 0.99 4.07
CA VAL A 37 -10.43 -0.09 3.46
C VAL A 37 -10.85 -1.43 4.04
N ARG A 38 -11.72 -2.11 3.31
CA ARG A 38 -12.02 -3.52 3.56
C ARG A 38 -10.90 -4.35 2.98
N GLN A 39 -10.37 -5.26 3.78
CA GLN A 39 -9.50 -6.30 3.24
C GLN A 39 -10.34 -7.17 2.31
N ASN A 40 -10.01 -7.15 1.02
CA ASN A 40 -10.61 -8.07 0.05
C ASN A 40 -9.81 -9.36 0.09
N GLN A 41 -10.40 -10.41 0.66
CA GLN A 41 -9.77 -11.72 0.68
C GLN A 41 -9.72 -12.25 -0.76
N LEU A 42 -8.50 -12.35 -1.31
CA LEU A 42 -8.27 -12.97 -2.60
C LEU A 42 -8.12 -14.47 -2.40
N ILE A 43 -8.92 -15.25 -3.12
CA ILE A 43 -8.85 -16.71 -3.15
C ILE A 43 -8.56 -17.11 -4.59
N GLY A 44 -7.40 -17.75 -4.81
CA GLY A 44 -7.00 -18.25 -6.11
C GLY A 44 -6.95 -19.77 -6.12
N TYR A 45 -7.46 -20.39 -7.18
CA TYR A 45 -7.30 -21.82 -7.44
C TYR A 45 -6.38 -22.00 -8.65
N GLY A 46 -5.30 -22.75 -8.47
CA GLY A 46 -4.45 -23.20 -9.58
C GLY A 46 -5.08 -24.44 -10.22
N LEU A 47 -5.34 -24.38 -11.52
CA LEU A 47 -5.79 -25.53 -12.31
C LEU A 47 -4.77 -25.75 -13.43
N VAL A 48 -4.22 -26.96 -13.51
CA VAL A 48 -3.26 -27.32 -14.56
C VAL A 48 -3.98 -28.12 -15.65
N VAL A 49 -4.11 -27.56 -16.85
CA VAL A 49 -4.78 -28.21 -17.99
C VAL A 49 -3.83 -28.44 -19.17
N GLY A 50 -4.19 -29.34 -20.09
CA GLY A 50 -3.44 -29.55 -21.35
C GLY A 50 -2.19 -30.43 -21.24
N LEU A 51 -1.88 -30.97 -20.06
CA LEU A 51 -0.88 -32.03 -19.89
C LEU A 51 -1.39 -33.36 -20.45
N ASN A 52 -0.48 -34.24 -20.89
CA ASN A 52 -0.78 -35.56 -21.47
C ASN A 52 -1.37 -36.53 -20.41
N GLY A 53 -2.65 -36.36 -20.07
CA GLY A 53 -3.38 -37.20 -19.13
C GLY A 53 -3.11 -36.94 -17.64
N THR A 54 -2.15 -36.08 -17.29
CA THR A 54 -1.74 -35.80 -15.89
C THR A 54 -2.19 -34.43 -15.37
N GLY A 55 -3.00 -33.69 -16.15
CA GLY A 55 -3.59 -32.43 -15.70
C GLY A 55 -4.78 -32.66 -14.77
N ASP A 56 -5.24 -31.56 -14.16
CA ASP A 56 -6.43 -31.48 -13.35
C ASP A 56 -7.68 -31.65 -14.23
N THR A 57 -8.28 -32.84 -14.18
CA THR A 57 -9.53 -33.15 -14.88
C THR A 57 -10.66 -33.39 -13.88
N LEU A 58 -11.92 -33.18 -14.30
CA LEU A 58 -13.11 -33.36 -13.45
C LEU A 58 -13.20 -34.73 -12.76
N ASN A 59 -12.53 -35.75 -13.30
CA ASN A 59 -12.52 -37.12 -12.79
C ASN A 59 -11.33 -37.43 -11.88
N ASN A 60 -10.26 -36.63 -11.90
CA ASN A 60 -9.01 -36.92 -11.20
C ASN A 60 -8.80 -36.08 -9.91
N ILE A 61 -9.67 -35.10 -9.65
CA ILE A 61 -9.61 -34.20 -8.48
C ILE A 61 -11.00 -33.96 -7.85
N PRO A 62 -11.66 -35.01 -7.31
CA PRO A 62 -13.01 -34.90 -6.74
C PRO A 62 -13.13 -33.82 -5.66
N PHE A 63 -12.06 -33.62 -4.86
CA PHE A 63 -12.02 -32.61 -3.81
C PHE A 63 -11.98 -31.18 -4.35
N THR A 64 -11.14 -30.91 -5.35
CA THR A 64 -11.01 -29.58 -5.98
C THR A 64 -12.30 -29.16 -6.69
N LYS A 65 -13.02 -30.12 -7.29
CA LYS A 65 -14.34 -29.85 -7.91
C LYS A 65 -15.36 -29.40 -6.86
N GLN A 66 -15.47 -30.13 -5.75
CA GLN A 66 -16.42 -29.80 -4.69
C GLN A 66 -16.08 -28.47 -4.01
N SER A 67 -14.80 -28.18 -3.79
CA SER A 67 -14.35 -26.89 -3.22
C SER A 67 -14.60 -25.71 -4.15
N LEU A 68 -14.37 -25.88 -5.47
CA LEU A 68 -14.65 -24.85 -6.47
C LEU A 68 -16.15 -24.59 -6.61
N GLN A 69 -16.97 -25.64 -6.65
CA GLN A 69 -18.42 -25.49 -6.72
C GLN A 69 -18.96 -24.75 -5.49
N ALA A 70 -18.56 -25.16 -4.28
CA ALA A 70 -18.95 -24.47 -3.05
C ALA A 70 -18.47 -23.02 -2.99
N MET A 71 -17.29 -22.70 -3.56
CA MET A 71 -16.81 -21.33 -3.67
C MET A 71 -17.68 -20.50 -4.63
N LEU A 72 -17.96 -21.04 -5.83
CA LEU A 72 -18.77 -20.36 -6.85
C LEU A 72 -20.20 -20.13 -6.38
N GLU A 73 -20.80 -21.09 -5.68
CA GLU A 73 -22.11 -20.94 -5.04
C GLU A 73 -22.10 -19.84 -3.98
N ARG A 74 -21.07 -19.77 -3.11
CA ARG A 74 -20.90 -18.69 -2.14
C ARG A 74 -20.66 -17.33 -2.80
N MET A 75 -20.20 -17.30 -4.05
CA MET A 75 -20.05 -16.10 -4.87
C MET A 75 -21.30 -15.77 -5.70
N GLY A 76 -22.36 -16.59 -5.64
CA GLY A 76 -23.61 -16.35 -6.35
C GLY A 76 -23.59 -16.66 -7.85
N VAL A 77 -22.71 -17.55 -8.30
CA VAL A 77 -22.47 -17.85 -9.74
C VAL A 77 -23.38 -19.01 -10.26
N ASN A 78 -24.48 -19.35 -9.58
CA ASN A 78 -25.36 -20.47 -9.95
C ASN A 78 -26.79 -20.01 -10.26
#